data_AF-A0A3D0JK82-F1
#
_entry.id   AF-A0A3D0JK82-F1
#
_cell.length_a   1.000
_cell.length_b   1.000
_cell.length_c   1.000
_cell.angle_alpha   90.00
_cell.angle_beta   90.00
_cell.angle_gamma   90.00
#
_symmetry.space_group_name_H-M   'P 1'
#
loop_
_entity.id
_entity.type
_entity.pdbx_description
1 polymer ?
#
loop_
_entity_poly.entity_id
_entity_poly.type
_entity_poly.pdbx_seq_one_letter_code
_entity_poly.pdbx_strand_id
1 'polypeptide(L)'
;MVNHLPEMLGLSWFQLGLIPCIFILGGAAKGALGFGLPFVTVSIIPLFAPLDVALAVNAVVLPIANFLQYTQSGLVRPTFERYRLVVVGILLGAPIGAYLLSAMDIHIIELLLGLFVMCFVFVTLFNPSLKVAPRSEKSL
;
A
#
# COMPACT_ATOMS: atom_id res chain seq x y z
N MET A 1 2.75 -20.34 22.28
CA MET A 1 2.09 -19.66 21.15
C MET A 1 3.07 -18.94 20.24
N VAL A 2 4.01 -18.12 20.74
CA VAL A 2 4.96 -17.36 19.89
C VAL A 2 5.86 -18.27 19.04
N ASN A 3 6.31 -19.42 19.56
CA ASN A 3 7.25 -20.32 18.87
C ASN A 3 6.70 -21.00 17.59
N HIS A 4 5.39 -20.96 17.35
CA HIS A 4 4.75 -21.53 16.14
C HIS A 4 4.13 -20.45 15.24
N LEU A 5 4.30 -19.17 15.56
CA LEU A 5 3.70 -18.06 14.80
C LEU A 5 4.11 -18.06 13.31
N PRO A 6 5.39 -18.30 12.93
CA PRO A 6 5.76 -18.37 11.52
C PRO A 6 5.10 -19.57 10.82
N GLU A 7 5.06 -20.73 11.48
CA GLU A 7 4.48 -21.96 10.92
C GLU A 7 2.99 -21.80 10.63
N MET A 8 2.24 -21.08 11.49
CA MET A 8 0.83 -20.74 11.26
C MET A 8 0.62 -19.81 10.06
N LEU A 9 1.63 -19.03 9.68
CA LEU A 9 1.62 -18.12 8.53
C LEU A 9 2.25 -18.74 7.28
N GLY A 10 2.70 -20.00 7.34
CA GLY A 10 3.46 -20.64 6.26
C GLY A 10 4.84 -20.01 6.02
N LEU A 11 5.40 -19.36 7.05
CA LEU A 11 6.67 -18.64 7.01
C LEU A 11 7.77 -19.34 7.81
N SER A 12 9.02 -19.09 7.43
CA SER A 12 10.18 -19.33 8.28
C SER A 12 10.46 -18.13 9.20
N TRP A 13 11.16 -18.37 10.31
CA TRP A 13 11.64 -17.31 11.20
C TRP A 13 12.46 -16.23 10.49
N PHE A 14 13.23 -16.64 9.47
CA PHE A 14 14.00 -15.74 8.65
C PHE A 14 13.11 -14.81 7.82
N GLN A 15 12.07 -15.35 7.17
CA GLN A 15 11.11 -14.56 6.39
C GLN A 15 10.34 -13.58 7.30
N LEU A 16 9.93 -14.03 8.49
CA LEU A 16 9.23 -13.18 9.46
C LEU A 16 10.08 -11.96 9.88
N GLY A 17 11.41 -12.15 10.04
CA GLY A 17 12.34 -11.06 10.33
C GLY A 17 12.58 -10.11 9.14
N LEU A 18 12.53 -10.63 7.90
CA LEU A 18 12.76 -9.87 6.67
C LEU A 18 11.60 -8.93 6.31
N ILE A 19 10.36 -9.33 6.57
CA ILE A 19 9.16 -8.54 6.20
C ILE A 19 9.24 -7.10 6.75
N PRO A 20 9.53 -6.86 8.05
CA PRO A 20 9.72 -5.51 8.57
C PRO A 20 10.80 -4.69 7.84
N CYS A 21 11.91 -5.30 7.43
CA CYS A 21 12.97 -4.63 6.67
C CYS A 21 12.46 -4.13 5.32
N ILE A 22 11.61 -4.92 4.64
CA ILE A 22 10.99 -4.49 3.39
C ILE A 22 10.00 -3.34 3.62
N PHE A 23 9.26 -3.33 4.73
CA PHE A 23 8.39 -2.20 5.08
C PHE A 23 9.19 -0.92 5.38
N ILE A 24 10.37 -1.02 5.98
CA ILE A 24 11.27 0.12 6.16
C ILE A 24 11.73 0.67 4.80
N LEU A 25 12.16 -0.21 3.88
CA LEU A 25 12.55 0.18 2.52
C LEU A 25 11.39 0.83 1.76
N GLY A 26 10.20 0.24 1.81
CA GLY A 26 9.00 0.81 1.20
C GLY A 26 8.58 2.12 1.85
N GLY A 27 8.84 2.29 3.15
CA GLY A 27 8.61 3.54 3.88
C GLY A 27 9.55 4.65 3.41
N ALA A 28 10.82 4.32 3.16
CA ALA A 28 11.77 5.26 2.55
C ALA A 28 11.33 5.66 1.13
N ALA A 29 10.89 4.71 0.32
CA ALA A 29 10.33 4.99 -1.00
C ALA A 29 9.09 5.89 -0.94
N LYS A 30 8.17 5.63 0.01
CA LYS A 30 7.02 6.50 0.29
C LYS A 30 7.47 7.92 0.68
N GLY A 31 8.54 8.05 1.47
CA GLY A 31 9.11 9.35 1.84
C GLY A 31 9.64 10.13 0.63
N ALA A 32 10.26 9.44 -0.33
CA ALA A 32 10.80 10.06 -1.54
C ALA A 32 9.73 10.39 -2.59
N LEU A 33 8.73 9.51 -2.76
CA LEU A 33 7.75 9.59 -3.85
C LEU A 33 6.36 10.08 -3.40
N GLY A 34 6.11 10.20 -2.10
CA GLY A 34 4.80 10.53 -1.50
C GLY A 34 3.81 9.34 -1.46
N PHE A 35 4.01 8.34 -2.31
CA PHE A 35 3.28 7.07 -2.37
C PHE A 35 4.28 5.95 -2.74
N GLY A 36 3.92 4.68 -2.59
CA GLY A 36 4.82 3.60 -3.05
C GLY A 36 5.10 2.47 -2.07
N LEU A 37 4.86 2.67 -0.77
CA LEU A 37 4.99 1.61 0.23
C LEU A 37 4.31 0.28 -0.19
N PRO A 38 3.01 0.26 -0.58
CA PRO A 38 2.38 -0.98 -1.02
C PRO A 38 3.04 -1.58 -2.27
N PHE A 39 3.45 -0.75 -3.22
CA PHE A 39 4.05 -1.23 -4.46
C PHE A 39 5.41 -1.89 -4.21
N VAL A 40 6.24 -1.29 -3.35
CA VAL A 40 7.54 -1.85 -2.99
C VAL A 40 7.38 -3.15 -2.20
N THR A 41 6.52 -3.18 -1.18
CA THR A 41 6.33 -4.37 -0.33
C THR A 41 5.73 -5.52 -1.12
N VAL A 42 4.71 -5.27 -1.94
CA VAL A 42 4.02 -6.30 -2.72
C VAL A 42 4.85 -6.75 -3.93
N SER A 43 5.86 -5.98 -4.38
CA SER A 43 6.81 -6.46 -5.40
C SER A 43 7.90 -7.36 -4.83
N ILE A 44 8.34 -7.12 -3.59
CA ILE A 44 9.52 -7.77 -3.02
C ILE A 44 9.16 -8.98 -2.14
N ILE A 45 8.12 -8.88 -1.30
CA ILE A 45 7.75 -9.95 -0.35
C ILE A 45 7.41 -11.27 -1.08
N PRO A 46 6.66 -11.27 -2.21
CA PRO A 46 6.34 -12.51 -2.93
C PRO A 46 7.55 -13.28 -3.47
N LEU A 47 8.73 -12.65 -3.54
CA LEU A 47 9.97 -13.32 -3.98
C LEU A 47 10.45 -14.38 -2.98
N PHE A 48 10.03 -14.30 -1.72
CA PHE A 48 10.48 -15.21 -0.67
C PHE A 48 9.39 -15.61 0.33
N ALA A 49 8.19 -15.05 0.27
CA ALA A 49 7.07 -15.37 1.14
C ALA A 49 5.76 -15.44 0.33
N PRO A 50 4.71 -16.11 0.82
CA PRO A 50 3.44 -16.19 0.11
C PRO A 50 2.84 -14.80 -0.16
N LEU A 51 2.29 -14.61 -1.35
CA LEU A 51 1.66 -13.34 -1.74
C LEU A 51 0.53 -12.95 -0.78
N ASP A 52 -0.25 -13.92 -0.32
CA ASP A 52 -1.36 -13.70 0.63
C ASP A 52 -0.90 -13.01 1.91
N VAL A 53 0.28 -13.39 2.42
CA VAL A 53 0.89 -12.75 3.58
C VAL A 53 1.28 -11.31 3.26
N ALA A 54 1.89 -11.07 2.10
CA ALA A 54 2.26 -9.71 1.68
C ALA A 54 1.02 -8.80 1.63
N LEU A 55 -0.07 -9.28 1.03
CA LEU A 55 -1.33 -8.55 0.91
C LEU A 55 -1.99 -8.32 2.27
N ALA A 56 -2.06 -9.35 3.11
CA ALA A 56 -2.65 -9.27 4.45
C ALA A 56 -1.90 -8.30 5.36
N VAL A 57 -0.56 -8.37 5.40
CA VAL A 57 0.25 -7.46 6.21
C VAL A 57 0.10 -6.02 5.71
N ASN A 58 0.09 -5.79 4.40
CA ASN A 58 -0.15 -4.46 3.84
C ASN A 58 -1.55 -3.93 4.20
N ALA A 59 -2.59 -4.76 4.10
CA ALA A 59 -3.96 -4.37 4.43
C ALA A 59 -4.12 -3.91 5.88
N VAL A 60 -3.27 -4.38 6.79
CA VAL A 60 -3.25 -3.95 8.20
C VAL A 60 -2.31 -2.77 8.42
N VAL A 61 -1.06 -2.88 7.96
CA VAL A 61 -0.01 -1.89 8.25
C VAL A 61 -0.28 -0.56 7.57
N LEU A 62 -0.75 -0.55 6.31
CA LEU A 62 -0.95 0.68 5.56
C LEU A 62 -2.01 1.60 6.17
N PRO A 63 -3.24 1.14 6.47
CA PRO A 63 -4.24 2.01 7.06
C PRO A 63 -3.80 2.54 8.43
N ILE A 64 -3.19 1.68 9.27
CA ILE A 64 -2.70 2.08 10.59
C ILE A 64 -1.61 3.14 10.47
N ALA A 65 -0.58 2.89 9.66
CA ALA A 65 0.52 3.82 9.50
C ALA A 65 0.04 5.16 8.92
N ASN A 66 -0.82 5.12 7.90
CA ASN A 66 -1.38 6.32 7.29
C ASN A 66 -2.28 7.09 8.27
N PHE A 67 -3.09 6.39 9.07
CA PHE A 67 -3.96 7.02 10.07
C PHE A 67 -3.15 7.68 11.18
N LEU A 68 -2.12 7.01 11.70
CA LEU A 68 -1.21 7.57 12.70
C LEU A 68 -0.45 8.79 12.17
N GLN A 69 0.03 8.74 10.92
CA GLN A 69 0.68 9.88 10.26
C GLN A 69 -0.31 11.04 10.08
N TYR A 70 -1.55 10.73 9.73
CA TYR A 70 -2.60 11.71 9.55
C TYR A 70 -2.96 12.42 10.86
N THR A 71 -3.12 11.69 11.97
CA THR A 71 -3.43 12.30 13.28
C THR A 71 -2.27 13.14 13.83
N GLN A 72 -1.03 12.77 13.53
CA GLN A 72 0.16 13.52 13.91
C GLN A 72 0.40 14.79 13.07
N SER A 73 -0.25 14.93 11.92
CA SER A 73 -0.04 16.07 11.01
C SER A 73 -0.57 17.42 11.53
N GLY A 74 -1.40 17.43 12.57
CA GLY A 74 -1.99 18.65 13.13
C GLY A 74 -3.07 19.34 12.27
N LEU A 75 -3.29 18.87 11.03
CA LEU A 75 -4.22 19.46 10.05
C LEU A 75 -5.46 18.58 9.79
N VAL A 76 -5.82 17.75 10.77
CA VAL A 76 -6.87 16.72 10.65
C VAL A 76 -8.22 17.30 10.19
N ARG A 77 -8.76 18.30 10.90
CA ARG A 77 -10.07 18.90 10.55
C ARG A 77 -10.11 19.54 9.14
N PRO A 78 -9.21 20.49 8.79
CA PRO A 78 -9.25 21.13 7.49
C PRO A 78 -9.00 20.17 6.32
N THR A 79 -8.15 19.16 6.52
CA THR A 79 -7.88 18.13 5.50
C THR A 79 -9.11 17.24 5.28
N PHE A 80 -9.78 16.83 6.37
CA PHE A 80 -10.99 16.02 6.26
C PHE A 80 -12.11 16.73 5.50
N GLU A 81 -12.38 18.00 5.80
CA GLU A 81 -13.44 18.76 5.15
C GLU A 81 -13.19 18.93 3.64
N ARG A 82 -11.92 19.18 3.27
CA ARG A 82 -11.50 19.35 1.87
C ARG A 82 -11.53 18.04 1.08
N TYR A 83 -11.18 16.91 1.69
CA TYR A 83 -11.04 15.62 1.01
C TYR A 83 -12.10 14.58 1.39
N ARG A 84 -13.21 15.00 2.00
CA ARG A 84 -14.28 14.11 2.51
C ARG A 84 -14.77 13.08 1.48
N LEU A 85 -14.89 13.46 0.21
CA LEU A 85 -15.34 12.56 -0.85
C LEU A 85 -14.31 11.44 -1.12
N VAL A 86 -13.02 11.79 -1.12
CA VAL A 86 -11.92 10.83 -1.26
C VAL A 86 -11.90 9.89 -0.06
N VAL A 87 -12.08 10.42 1.15
CA VAL A 87 -12.12 9.60 2.37
C VAL A 87 -13.29 8.61 2.32
N VAL A 88 -14.49 9.04 1.93
CA VAL A 88 -15.64 8.13 1.76
C VAL A 88 -15.34 7.08 0.68
N GLY A 89 -14.76 7.49 -0.44
CA GLY A 89 -14.35 6.56 -1.50
C GLY A 89 -13.37 5.50 -1.01
N ILE A 90 -12.40 5.86 -0.17
CA ILE A 90 -11.45 4.91 0.45
C ILE A 90 -12.16 4.01 1.46
N LEU A 91 -13.01 4.57 2.33
CA LEU A 91 -13.74 3.82 3.36
C LEU A 91 -14.68 2.77 2.77
N LEU A 92 -15.26 3.03 1.60
CA LEU A 92 -16.11 2.08 0.88
C LEU A 92 -15.28 1.16 -0.03
N GLY A 93 -14.33 1.74 -0.76
CA GLY A 93 -13.52 1.03 -1.75
C GLY A 93 -12.57 0.01 -1.13
N ALA A 94 -11.98 0.28 0.04
CA ALA A 94 -11.04 -0.64 0.67
C ALA A 94 -11.70 -1.96 1.11
N PRO A 95 -12.85 -1.98 1.82
CA PRO A 95 -13.58 -3.21 2.10
C PRO A 95 -14.05 -3.95 0.85
N ILE A 96 -14.54 -3.22 -0.17
CA ILE A 96 -14.96 -3.83 -1.44
C ILE A 96 -13.77 -4.49 -2.15
N GLY A 97 -12.62 -3.81 -2.19
CA GLY A 97 -11.39 -4.34 -2.76
C GLY A 97 -10.89 -5.57 -2.00
N ALA A 98 -10.93 -5.54 -0.66
CA ALA A 98 -10.56 -6.69 0.17
C ALA A 98 -11.50 -7.89 -0.05
N TYR A 99 -12.81 -7.64 -0.19
CA TYR A 99 -13.78 -8.67 -0.52
C TYR A 99 -13.51 -9.29 -1.91
N LEU A 100 -13.31 -8.44 -2.93
CA LEU A 100 -12.95 -8.90 -4.27
C LEU A 100 -11.67 -9.74 -4.24
N LEU A 101 -10.66 -9.28 -3.50
CA LEU A 101 -9.40 -10.01 -3.34
C LEU A 101 -9.62 -11.41 -2.73
N SER A 102 -10.53 -11.54 -1.75
CA SER A 102 -10.86 -12.84 -1.14
C SER A 102 -11.71 -13.75 -2.05
N ALA A 103 -12.43 -13.16 -3.00
CA ALA A 103 -13.35 -13.89 -3.89
C ALA A 103 -12.70 -14.30 -5.22
N MET A 104 -11.52 -13.77 -5.54
CA MET A 104 -10.80 -14.03 -6.78
C MET A 104 -9.78 -15.16 -6.63
N ASP A 105 -9.50 -15.84 -7.75
CA ASP A 105 -8.44 -16.83 -7.82
C ASP A 105 -7.07 -16.17 -7.68
N ILE A 106 -6.18 -16.80 -6.90
CA ILE A 106 -4.84 -16.28 -6.60
C ILE A 106 -4.00 -16.01 -7.86
N HIS A 107 -4.14 -16.81 -8.92
CA HIS A 107 -3.40 -16.61 -10.17
C HIS A 107 -3.84 -15.33 -10.88
N ILE A 108 -5.12 -14.96 -10.75
CA ILE A 108 -5.64 -13.71 -11.31
C ILE A 108 -5.10 -12.53 -10.50
N ILE A 109 -5.03 -12.66 -9.18
CA ILE A 109 -4.46 -11.64 -8.28
C ILE A 109 -2.99 -11.41 -8.63
N GLU A 110 -2.21 -12.48 -8.79
CA GLU A 110 -0.79 -12.41 -9.20
C GLU A 110 -0.62 -11.71 -10.55
N LEU A 111 -1.44 -12.05 -11.55
CA LEU A 111 -1.39 -11.42 -12.87
C LEU A 111 -1.72 -9.93 -12.81
N LEU A 112 -2.81 -9.56 -12.12
CA LEU A 112 -3.22 -8.17 -11.96
C LEU A 112 -2.15 -7.38 -11.21
N LEU A 113 -1.61 -7.95 -10.15
CA LEU A 113 -0.55 -7.34 -9.39
C LEU A 113 0.69 -7.10 -10.24
N GLY A 114 1.15 -8.11 -10.99
CA GLY A 114 2.28 -7.98 -11.90
C GLY A 114 2.05 -6.87 -12.92
N LEU A 115 0.85 -6.79 -13.50
CA LEU A 115 0.48 -5.71 -14.41
C LEU A 115 0.53 -4.33 -13.72
N PHE A 116 -0.02 -4.20 -12.51
CA PHE A 116 0.03 -2.96 -11.74
C PHE A 116 1.47 -2.54 -11.41
N VAL A 117 2.32 -3.49 -11.01
CA VAL A 117 3.73 -3.22 -10.72
C VAL A 117 4.46 -2.77 -11.98
N MET A 118 4.24 -3.43 -13.11
CA MET A 118 4.84 -3.02 -14.39
C MET A 118 4.39 -1.61 -14.79
N CYS A 119 3.08 -1.32 -14.72
CA CYS A 119 2.55 0.02 -14.97
C CYS A 119 3.15 1.06 -14.02
N PHE A 120 3.26 0.75 -12.73
CA PHE A 120 3.89 1.62 -11.75
C PHE A 120 5.35 1.91 -12.11
N VAL A 121 6.14 0.87 -12.40
CA VAL A 121 7.55 1.03 -12.83
C VAL A 121 7.65 1.89 -14.09
N PHE A 122 6.78 1.66 -15.08
CA PHE A 122 6.76 2.48 -16.29
C PHE A 122 6.45 3.96 -15.98
N VAL A 123 5.38 4.24 -15.22
CA VAL A 123 5.01 5.62 -14.86
C VAL A 123 6.11 6.29 -14.06
N THR A 124 6.72 5.60 -13.11
CA THR A 124 7.81 6.15 -12.29
C THR A 124 9.07 6.39 -13.12
N LEU A 125 9.42 5.49 -14.05
CA LEU A 125 10.60 5.63 -14.90
C LEU A 125 10.48 6.80 -15.89
N PHE A 126 9.32 6.93 -16.52
CA PHE A 126 9.06 8.02 -17.46
C PHE A 126 8.78 9.35 -16.77
N ASN A 127 8.41 9.32 -15.49
CA ASN A 127 8.10 10.48 -14.63
C ASN A 127 7.37 11.60 -15.39
N PRO A 128 6.18 11.32 -15.98
CA PRO A 128 5.47 12.30 -16.77
C PRO A 128 5.09 13.50 -15.90
N SER A 129 5.75 14.65 -16.09
CA SER A 129 5.41 15.85 -15.33
C SER A 129 4.09 16.41 -15.84
N LEU A 130 2.97 15.98 -15.25
CA LEU A 130 1.68 16.64 -15.40
C LEU A 130 1.75 17.99 -14.68
N LYS A 131 2.34 19.00 -15.33
CA LYS A 131 2.32 20.38 -14.85
C LYS A 131 0.88 20.88 -14.95
N VAL A 132 0.13 20.76 -13.86
CA VAL A 132 -1.16 21.44 -13.73
C VAL A 132 -0.88 22.94 -13.76
N ALA A 133 -1.44 23.64 -14.76
CA ALA A 133 -1.21 25.07 -14.91
C ALA A 133 -1.75 25.82 -13.67
N PRO A 134 -1.00 26.79 -13.09
CA PRO A 134 -1.38 27.52 -11.87
C PRO A 134 -2.74 28.23 -11.91
N ARG A 135 -3.36 28.35 -13.09
CA ARG A 135 -4.65 29.01 -13.30
C ARG A 135 -5.85 28.26 -12.70
N SER A 136 -5.68 27.01 -12.27
CA SER A 136 -6.77 26.21 -11.68
C SER A 136 -6.75 26.11 -10.15
N GLU A 137 -5.80 26.77 -9.47
CA GLU A 137 -5.73 26.80 -7.99
C GLU A 137 -6.68 27.83 -7.33
N LYS A 138 -7.40 28.67 -8.10
CA LYS A 138 -8.23 29.74 -7.54
C LYS A 138 -9.55 29.29 -6.86
N SER A 139 -9.79 28.00 -6.69
CA SER A 139 -11.00 27.50 -6.02
C SER A 139 -10.76 26.22 -5.19
N LEU A 140 -9.62 26.14 -4.50
CA LEU A 140 -9.36 25.12 -3.49
C LEU A 140 -9.08 25.70 -2.10
#